data_AF-A0A956HT29-F1
#
_entry.id   AF-A0A956HT29-F1
#
_cell.length_a   1.000
_cell.length_b   1.000
_cell.length_c   1.000
_cell.angle_alpha   90.00
_cell.angle_beta   90.00
_cell.angle_gamma   90.00
#
_symmetry.space_group_name_H-M   'P 1'
#
loop_
_entity.id
_entity.type
_entity.pdbx_description
1 polymer ?
#
loop_
_entity_poly.entity_id
_entity_poly.type
_entity_poly.pdbx_seq_one_letter_code
_entity_poly.pdbx_strand_id
1 'polypeptide(L)'
;MRAPGLLASALTLLLGAALALLANCGAPAGGCGNMECVCAAGDACDYECDAPPCNPICEQGSVCTAECANGECLCGPGSNCDFDCEAPPCHVTCDQGTVCTGVCANGDCTCGPGSDCDFDCDAGPCHVTCDQGTACTGVCANGTCTCGPSSVCEFTCLDDNCHFNCEAGSVCLVHCAPGTAGESCNFDSCATGPQEVCPSSDVITCGMSCPG
;
A
#
# COMPACT_ATOMS: atom_id res chain seq x y z
N MET A 1 12.40 -88.98 -22.44
CA MET A 1 12.98 -88.57 -23.75
C MET A 1 11.91 -87.85 -24.57
N ARG A 2 11.97 -86.51 -24.59
CA ARG A 2 11.45 -85.54 -25.57
C ARG A 2 11.44 -84.17 -24.88
N ALA A 3 12.45 -83.36 -25.18
CA ALA A 3 12.35 -81.89 -25.18
C ALA A 3 11.61 -81.47 -26.47
N PRO A 4 11.31 -80.18 -26.79
CA PRO A 4 11.58 -78.91 -26.09
C PRO A 4 10.35 -77.96 -26.03
N GLY A 5 10.51 -76.78 -25.43
CA GLY A 5 9.49 -75.71 -25.44
C GLY A 5 10.09 -74.36 -25.05
N LEU A 6 10.75 -73.74 -26.02
CA LEU A 6 11.35 -72.40 -25.98
C LEU A 6 10.26 -71.31 -26.05
N LEU A 7 10.61 -70.13 -25.51
CA LEU A 7 10.06 -68.80 -25.81
C LEU A 7 8.71 -68.43 -25.19
N ALA A 8 8.78 -67.64 -24.12
CA ALA A 8 7.75 -66.65 -23.81
C ALA A 8 8.40 -65.38 -23.26
N SER A 9 8.60 -64.44 -24.20
CA SER A 9 8.27 -63.03 -24.04
C SER A 9 8.89 -62.25 -22.88
N ALA A 10 10.10 -61.74 -23.15
CA ALA A 10 10.55 -60.47 -22.61
C ALA A 10 9.69 -59.34 -23.22
N LEU A 11 8.65 -58.90 -22.52
CA LEU A 11 8.03 -57.58 -22.74
C LEU A 11 7.13 -57.25 -21.55
N THR A 12 7.72 -56.81 -20.44
CA THR A 12 6.96 -56.20 -19.34
C THR A 12 7.42 -54.76 -19.19
N LEU A 13 6.77 -53.93 -20.01
CA LEU A 13 6.32 -52.58 -19.72
C LEU A 13 7.16 -51.79 -18.71
N LEU A 14 8.02 -50.93 -19.27
CA LEU A 14 8.28 -49.58 -18.77
C LEU A 14 6.92 -48.88 -18.55
N LEU A 15 6.41 -48.88 -17.33
CA LEU A 15 5.22 -48.12 -16.96
C LEU A 15 5.35 -47.65 -15.51
N GLY A 16 5.39 -46.34 -15.32
CA GLY A 16 5.16 -45.73 -14.00
C GLY A 16 6.32 -44.97 -13.37
N ALA A 17 7.09 -44.21 -14.15
CA ALA A 17 7.81 -43.04 -13.62
C ALA A 17 7.17 -41.78 -14.21
N ALA A 18 5.91 -41.52 -13.83
CA ALA A 18 5.20 -40.31 -14.18
C ALA A 18 4.95 -39.50 -12.90
N LEU A 19 5.80 -38.48 -12.74
CA LEU A 19 5.54 -37.20 -12.10
C LEU A 19 4.48 -37.18 -10.98
N ALA A 20 4.95 -37.21 -9.74
CA ALA A 20 4.31 -36.48 -8.65
C ALA A 20 5.28 -35.39 -8.15
N LEU A 21 5.76 -34.55 -9.08
CA LEU A 21 6.16 -33.19 -8.74
C LEU A 21 4.89 -32.34 -8.74
N LEU A 22 4.10 -32.43 -7.68
CA LEU A 22 3.23 -31.32 -7.33
C LEU A 22 4.12 -30.30 -6.60
N ALA A 23 4.83 -29.50 -7.39
CA ALA A 23 5.16 -28.13 -6.99
C ALA A 23 3.80 -27.48 -6.66
N ASN A 24 3.50 -27.21 -5.39
CA ASN A 24 3.95 -26.06 -4.63
C ASN A 24 3.58 -24.73 -5.32
N CYS A 25 2.61 -24.05 -4.70
CA CYS A 25 2.41 -22.59 -4.67
C CYS A 25 2.09 -21.90 -6.00
N GLY A 26 0.84 -21.99 -6.44
CA GLY A 26 0.17 -20.86 -7.07
C GLY A 26 -0.96 -20.44 -6.12
N ALA A 27 -0.90 -19.23 -5.57
CA ALA A 27 -2.03 -18.67 -4.82
C ALA A 27 -3.30 -18.78 -5.68
N PRO A 28 -4.50 -18.95 -5.08
CA PRO A 28 -5.72 -18.77 -5.83
C PRO A 28 -5.72 -17.33 -6.36
N ALA A 29 -5.33 -17.15 -7.62
CA ALA A 29 -5.55 -15.91 -8.32
C ALA A 29 -7.05 -15.62 -8.23
N GLY A 30 -7.45 -14.64 -7.43
CA GLY A 30 -8.81 -14.16 -7.53
C GLY A 30 -9.08 -13.71 -8.95
N GLY A 31 -10.33 -13.84 -9.37
CA GLY A 31 -10.69 -13.58 -10.75
C GLY A 31 -10.68 -12.09 -11.02
N CYS A 32 -9.87 -11.64 -11.98
CA CYS A 32 -10.05 -10.34 -12.60
C CYS A 32 -11.18 -10.43 -13.64
N GLY A 33 -12.23 -9.65 -13.45
CA GLY A 33 -13.40 -9.62 -14.34
C GLY A 33 -13.99 -8.22 -14.38
N ASN A 34 -14.36 -7.75 -15.57
CA ASN A 34 -14.94 -6.41 -15.75
C ASN A 34 -14.09 -5.27 -15.16
N MET A 35 -12.76 -5.35 -15.27
CA MET A 35 -11.81 -4.34 -14.78
C MET A 35 -11.63 -4.30 -13.25
N GLU A 36 -12.21 -5.28 -12.52
CA GLU A 36 -12.07 -5.43 -11.08
C GLU A 36 -11.38 -6.76 -10.77
N CYS A 37 -10.39 -6.74 -9.88
CA CYS A 37 -9.72 -7.95 -9.37
C CYS A 37 -10.06 -8.10 -7.90
N VAL A 38 -10.93 -9.06 -7.57
CA VAL A 38 -11.43 -9.20 -6.19
C VAL A 38 -10.68 -10.31 -5.46
N CYS A 39 -9.90 -9.95 -4.44
CA CYS A 39 -9.43 -10.90 -3.43
C CYS A 39 -10.52 -11.12 -2.40
N ALA A 40 -11.01 -12.35 -2.30
CA ALA A 40 -12.09 -12.66 -1.38
C ALA A 40 -11.66 -12.53 0.08
N ALA A 41 -12.63 -12.31 0.96
CA ALA A 41 -12.38 -12.09 2.38
C ALA A 41 -11.58 -13.23 3.02
N GLY A 42 -10.49 -12.87 3.72
CA GLY A 42 -9.61 -13.82 4.39
C GLY A 42 -8.64 -14.59 3.49
N ASP A 43 -8.71 -14.41 2.16
CA ASP A 43 -7.79 -15.05 1.23
C ASP A 43 -6.46 -14.28 1.13
N ALA A 44 -5.47 -14.95 0.53
CA ALA A 44 -4.20 -14.34 0.15
C ALA A 44 -4.12 -14.29 -1.38
N CYS A 45 -3.96 -13.09 -1.94
CA CYS A 45 -3.95 -12.84 -3.36
C CYS A 45 -2.74 -12.02 -3.81
N ASP A 46 -2.33 -12.26 -5.04
CA ASP A 46 -1.24 -11.55 -5.72
C ASP A 46 -1.73 -11.24 -7.13
N TYR A 47 -1.86 -9.95 -7.47
CA TYR A 47 -2.37 -9.48 -8.76
C TYR A 47 -1.36 -8.62 -9.49
N GLU A 48 -1.09 -9.01 -10.72
CA GLU A 48 -0.39 -8.20 -11.71
C GLU A 48 -1.42 -7.75 -12.75
N CYS A 49 -1.54 -6.44 -12.96
CA CYS A 49 -2.51 -5.86 -13.87
C CYS A 49 -1.80 -5.21 -15.07
N ASP A 50 -1.55 -5.99 -16.12
CA ASP A 50 -0.82 -5.51 -17.32
C ASP A 50 -1.54 -4.41 -18.14
N ALA A 51 -2.84 -4.18 -17.91
CA ALA A 51 -3.62 -3.30 -18.77
C ALA A 51 -4.68 -2.48 -18.01
N PRO A 52 -4.69 -1.15 -18.17
CA PRO A 52 -5.72 -0.30 -17.58
C PRO A 52 -7.07 -0.40 -18.32
N PRO A 53 -8.20 -0.24 -17.62
CA PRO A 53 -8.31 -0.07 -16.18
C PRO A 53 -8.30 -1.39 -15.39
N CYS A 54 -7.68 -1.38 -14.21
CA CYS A 54 -7.61 -2.51 -13.29
C CYS A 54 -7.69 -2.01 -11.85
N ASN A 55 -8.78 -2.35 -11.16
CA ASN A 55 -9.05 -1.91 -9.79
C ASN A 55 -9.01 -3.12 -8.86
N PRO A 56 -7.89 -3.39 -8.17
CA PRO A 56 -7.83 -4.46 -7.19
C PRO A 56 -8.64 -4.08 -5.94
N ILE A 57 -9.45 -5.02 -5.50
CA ILE A 57 -10.30 -4.93 -4.33
C ILE A 57 -9.96 -6.09 -3.42
N CYS A 58 -9.39 -5.79 -2.27
CA CYS A 58 -9.00 -6.78 -1.28
C CYS A 58 -10.04 -6.77 -0.17
N GLU A 59 -10.93 -7.76 -0.15
CA GLU A 59 -12.02 -7.81 0.82
C GLU A 59 -11.50 -8.02 2.25
N GLN A 60 -12.38 -7.90 3.23
CA GLN A 60 -12.07 -7.92 4.66
C GLN A 60 -11.11 -9.04 5.08
N GLY A 61 -10.08 -8.67 5.85
CA GLY A 61 -9.14 -9.60 6.48
C GLY A 61 -8.26 -10.37 5.50
N SER A 62 -8.21 -9.96 4.23
CA SER A 62 -7.34 -10.57 3.21
C SER A 62 -5.88 -10.12 3.37
N VAL A 63 -4.99 -10.85 2.71
CA VAL A 63 -3.60 -10.44 2.48
C VAL A 63 -3.44 -10.24 0.98
N CYS A 64 -3.09 -9.04 0.55
CA CYS A 64 -3.22 -8.66 -0.85
C CYS A 64 -1.98 -7.91 -1.31
N THR A 65 -1.32 -8.43 -2.34
CA THR A 65 -0.35 -7.65 -3.10
C THR A 65 -0.97 -7.40 -4.47
N ALA A 66 -1.06 -6.15 -4.90
CA ALA A 66 -1.64 -5.85 -6.21
C ALA A 66 -1.02 -4.63 -6.87
N GLU A 67 -0.75 -4.76 -8.16
CA GLU A 67 -0.43 -3.64 -9.03
C GLU A 67 -1.72 -3.05 -9.60
N CYS A 68 -1.89 -1.74 -9.42
CA CYS A 68 -2.98 -0.98 -9.99
C CYS A 68 -2.51 -0.33 -11.28
N ALA A 69 -3.03 -0.79 -12.41
CA ALA A 69 -2.68 -0.21 -13.71
C ALA A 69 -2.99 1.30 -13.77
N ASN A 70 -4.19 1.67 -13.33
CA ASN A 70 -4.64 3.03 -13.01
C ASN A 70 -6.01 2.94 -12.29
N GLY A 71 -6.47 4.05 -11.70
CA GLY A 71 -7.78 4.09 -11.03
C GLY A 71 -7.68 3.91 -9.52
N GLU A 72 -8.39 2.92 -8.97
CA GLU A 72 -8.61 2.80 -7.51
C GLU A 72 -8.15 1.42 -7.00
N CYS A 73 -7.26 1.43 -6.01
CA CYS A 73 -6.88 0.26 -5.21
C CYS A 73 -7.61 0.31 -3.86
N LEU A 74 -8.35 -0.75 -3.51
CA LEU A 74 -9.10 -0.79 -2.25
C LEU A 74 -8.60 -1.91 -1.34
N CYS A 75 -8.04 -1.53 -0.18
CA CYS A 75 -7.73 -2.44 0.91
C CYS A 75 -8.90 -2.44 1.91
N GLY A 76 -9.68 -3.51 1.94
CA GLY A 76 -10.83 -3.64 2.81
C GLY A 76 -10.47 -3.76 4.31
N PRO A 77 -11.48 -3.69 5.21
CA PRO A 77 -11.25 -3.62 6.65
C PRO A 77 -10.41 -4.77 7.21
N GLY A 78 -9.46 -4.44 8.09
CA GLY A 78 -8.64 -5.45 8.78
C GLY A 78 -7.69 -6.26 7.89
N SER A 79 -7.56 -5.88 6.61
CA SER A 79 -6.67 -6.53 5.66
C SER A 79 -5.23 -6.03 5.78
N ASN A 80 -4.31 -6.79 5.22
CA ASN A 80 -2.92 -6.38 4.99
C ASN A 80 -2.70 -6.24 3.49
N CYS A 81 -2.45 -5.01 3.01
CA CYS A 81 -2.33 -4.74 1.59
C CYS A 81 -1.01 -4.05 1.23
N ASP A 82 -0.49 -4.41 0.08
CA ASP A 82 0.65 -3.79 -0.57
C ASP A 82 0.24 -3.44 -2.01
N PHE A 83 0.11 -2.15 -2.28
CA PHE A 83 -0.35 -1.64 -3.56
C PHE A 83 0.69 -0.76 -4.23
N ASP A 84 0.93 -1.03 -5.50
CA ASP A 84 1.75 -0.19 -6.37
C ASP A 84 0.91 0.35 -7.52
N CYS A 85 1.19 1.58 -7.95
CA CYS A 85 0.47 2.24 -9.03
C CYS A 85 1.36 2.37 -10.26
N GLU A 86 0.99 1.71 -11.36
CA GLU A 86 1.81 1.67 -12.58
C GLU A 86 1.66 2.96 -13.41
N ALA A 87 0.46 3.56 -13.43
CA ALA A 87 0.22 4.78 -14.19
C ALA A 87 -0.77 5.75 -13.52
N PRO A 88 -0.53 7.07 -13.63
CA PRO A 88 -1.47 8.09 -13.16
C PRO A 88 -2.72 8.20 -14.06
N PRO A 89 -3.89 8.62 -13.53
CA PRO A 89 -4.18 8.82 -12.11
C PRO A 89 -4.41 7.49 -11.39
N CYS A 90 -3.93 7.39 -10.15
CA CYS A 90 -4.06 6.22 -9.31
C CYS A 90 -4.21 6.60 -7.84
N HIS A 91 -5.21 6.03 -7.20
CA HIS A 91 -5.64 6.31 -5.83
C HIS A 91 -5.57 5.02 -5.02
N VAL A 92 -5.11 5.13 -3.77
CA VAL A 92 -5.06 4.03 -2.82
C VAL A 92 -5.96 4.36 -1.64
N THR A 93 -6.94 3.50 -1.38
CA THR A 93 -7.83 3.61 -0.23
C THR A 93 -7.65 2.40 0.67
N CYS A 94 -7.18 2.64 1.90
CA CYS A 94 -7.08 1.63 2.94
C CYS A 94 -8.17 1.85 3.97
N ASP A 95 -9.06 0.89 4.15
CA ASP A 95 -10.18 0.99 5.06
C ASP A 95 -9.72 0.78 6.53
N GLN A 96 -10.65 0.79 7.47
CA GLN A 96 -10.35 0.76 8.91
C GLN A 96 -9.54 -0.46 9.36
N GLY A 97 -8.64 -0.22 10.32
CA GLY A 97 -7.84 -1.25 10.99
C GLY A 97 -6.94 -2.07 10.07
N THR A 98 -6.54 -1.51 8.93
CA THR A 98 -5.65 -2.15 7.96
C THR A 98 -4.18 -1.95 8.32
N VAL A 99 -3.32 -2.81 7.79
CA VAL A 99 -1.89 -2.52 7.58
C VAL A 99 -1.73 -2.33 6.08
N CYS A 100 -1.33 -1.14 5.65
CA CYS A 100 -1.43 -0.79 4.24
C CYS A 100 -0.18 -0.06 3.75
N THR A 101 0.49 -0.63 2.75
CA THR A 101 1.48 0.10 1.97
C THR A 101 0.86 0.46 0.62
N GLY A 102 1.02 1.70 0.19
CA GLY A 102 0.41 2.18 -1.05
C GLY A 102 1.25 3.24 -1.74
N VAL A 103 1.47 3.09 -3.04
CA VAL A 103 2.03 4.14 -3.89
C VAL A 103 0.89 4.84 -4.61
N CYS A 104 0.77 6.18 -4.49
CA CYS A 104 -0.18 6.96 -5.27
C CYS A 104 0.51 7.71 -6.43
N ALA A 105 -0.25 7.99 -7.49
CA ALA A 105 0.25 8.74 -8.64
C ALA A 105 -0.83 9.67 -9.21
N ASN A 106 -0.65 10.98 -9.07
CA ASN A 106 -1.60 12.03 -9.45
C ASN A 106 -3.00 11.74 -8.87
N GLY A 107 -3.05 11.51 -7.56
CA GLY A 107 -4.20 10.96 -6.86
C GLY A 107 -4.14 11.07 -5.34
N ASP A 108 -4.98 10.27 -4.69
CA ASP A 108 -5.25 10.34 -3.26
C ASP A 108 -4.88 9.02 -2.58
N CYS A 109 -4.14 9.13 -1.48
CA CYS A 109 -3.78 8.05 -0.58
C CYS A 109 -4.53 8.25 0.73
N THR A 110 -5.49 7.37 1.04
CA THR A 110 -6.35 7.48 2.22
C THR A 110 -6.12 6.33 3.19
N CYS A 111 -5.71 6.65 4.42
CA CYS A 111 -5.56 5.71 5.52
C CYS A 111 -6.78 5.81 6.45
N GLY A 112 -7.60 4.76 6.48
CA GLY A 112 -8.82 4.69 7.26
C GLY A 112 -8.56 4.60 8.78
N PRO A 113 -9.61 4.74 9.60
CA PRO A 113 -9.47 4.83 11.05
C PRO A 113 -8.77 3.65 11.70
N GLY A 114 -7.86 3.94 12.64
CA GLY A 114 -7.17 2.92 13.43
C GLY A 114 -6.20 2.03 12.64
N SER A 115 -5.90 2.40 11.39
CA SER A 115 -4.97 1.70 10.51
C SER A 115 -3.51 2.14 10.72
N ASP A 116 -2.60 1.32 10.23
CA ASP A 116 -1.17 1.61 10.10
C ASP A 116 -0.83 1.67 8.61
N CYS A 117 -0.55 2.86 8.09
CA CYS A 117 -0.37 3.08 6.66
C CYS A 117 0.98 3.71 6.33
N ASP A 118 1.57 3.26 5.23
CA ASP A 118 2.78 3.82 4.64
C ASP A 118 2.54 4.17 3.17
N PHE A 119 2.50 5.46 2.87
CA PHE A 119 2.18 5.96 1.54
C PHE A 119 3.34 6.70 0.88
N ASP A 120 3.61 6.34 -0.37
CA ASP A 120 4.54 7.06 -1.26
C ASP A 120 3.80 7.77 -2.41
N CYS A 121 4.49 8.68 -3.07
CA CYS A 121 3.99 9.45 -4.21
C CYS A 121 4.95 9.32 -5.39
N ASP A 122 4.55 8.56 -6.42
CA ASP A 122 5.36 8.37 -7.63
C ASP A 122 5.24 9.57 -8.60
N ALA A 123 4.04 10.16 -8.68
CA ALA A 123 3.80 11.33 -9.53
C ALA A 123 2.86 12.34 -8.85
N GLY A 124 3.29 13.60 -8.73
CA GLY A 124 2.43 14.66 -8.17
C GLY A 124 1.33 15.14 -9.15
N PRO A 125 0.25 15.76 -8.65
CA PRO A 125 -0.05 16.00 -7.24
C PRO A 125 -0.46 14.73 -6.46
N CYS A 126 0.02 14.59 -5.22
CA CYS A 126 -0.44 13.54 -4.30
C CYS A 126 -1.01 14.15 -3.02
N HIS A 127 -2.18 13.66 -2.63
CA HIS A 127 -2.83 14.02 -1.38
C HIS A 127 -2.81 12.81 -0.45
N VAL A 128 -2.43 13.02 0.82
CA VAL A 128 -2.45 11.97 1.84
C VAL A 128 -3.45 12.37 2.93
N THR A 129 -4.41 11.49 3.21
CA THR A 129 -5.37 11.68 4.29
C THR A 129 -5.28 10.52 5.26
N CYS A 130 -4.83 10.80 6.48
CA CYS A 130 -4.80 9.83 7.57
C CYS A 130 -5.97 10.12 8.51
N ASP A 131 -6.93 9.22 8.62
CA ASP A 131 -8.12 9.40 9.46
C ASP A 131 -7.77 9.22 10.96
N GLN A 132 -8.78 9.29 11.83
CA GLN A 132 -8.64 9.25 13.27
C GLN A 132 -7.90 8.00 13.79
N GLY A 133 -7.01 8.22 14.76
CA GLY A 133 -6.35 7.17 15.53
C GLY A 133 -5.39 6.31 14.72
N THR A 134 -4.86 6.83 13.62
CA THR A 134 -3.94 6.14 12.71
C THR A 134 -2.48 6.33 13.12
N ALA A 135 -1.63 5.37 12.74
CA ALA A 135 -0.21 5.58 12.53
C ALA A 135 0.00 5.72 11.02
N CYS A 136 0.57 6.82 10.56
CA CYS A 136 0.56 7.13 9.13
C CYS A 136 1.87 7.78 8.69
N THR A 137 2.59 7.14 7.78
CA THR A 137 3.67 7.76 7.02
C THR A 137 3.16 8.12 5.63
N GLY A 138 3.52 9.28 5.12
CA GLY A 138 2.99 9.75 3.84
C GLY A 138 3.88 10.75 3.12
N VAL A 139 3.99 10.59 1.80
CA VAL A 139 4.71 11.53 0.95
C VAL A 139 3.73 12.43 0.18
N CYS A 140 3.88 13.74 0.32
CA CYS A 140 3.12 14.74 -0.41
C CYS A 140 3.98 15.40 -1.50
N ALA A 141 3.39 15.61 -2.67
CA ALA A 141 3.95 16.40 -3.77
C ALA A 141 2.86 17.32 -4.31
N ASN A 142 3.05 18.64 -4.24
CA ASN A 142 2.11 19.66 -4.70
C ASN A 142 0.65 19.37 -4.30
N GLY A 143 0.46 18.97 -3.04
CA GLY A 143 -0.80 18.44 -2.55
C GLY A 143 -0.99 18.70 -1.06
N THR A 144 -1.94 18.00 -0.45
CA THR A 144 -2.32 18.21 0.94
C THR A 144 -2.16 16.92 1.73
N CYS A 145 -1.43 17.01 2.84
CA CYS A 145 -1.26 15.95 3.83
C CYS A 145 -2.08 16.32 5.07
N THR A 146 -3.05 15.49 5.43
CA THR A 146 -3.92 15.69 6.58
C THR A 146 -3.74 14.57 7.59
N CYS A 147 -3.42 14.94 8.83
CA CYS A 147 -3.36 14.04 9.96
C CYS A 147 -4.59 14.25 10.85
N GLY A 148 -5.50 13.27 10.81
CA GLY A 148 -6.75 13.26 11.53
C GLY A 148 -6.58 13.20 13.06
N PRO A 149 -7.68 13.29 13.82
CA PRO A 149 -7.63 13.45 15.26
C PRO A 149 -6.98 12.26 15.96
N SER A 150 -6.20 12.54 17.01
CA SER A 150 -5.58 11.48 17.85
C SER A 150 -4.67 10.51 17.08
N SER A 151 -4.20 10.89 15.90
CA SER A 151 -3.28 10.12 15.07
C SER A 151 -1.82 10.51 15.31
N VAL A 152 -0.89 9.67 14.86
CA VAL A 152 0.54 9.98 14.79
C VAL A 152 0.95 9.92 13.33
N CYS A 153 1.33 11.06 12.77
CA CYS A 153 1.66 11.15 11.36
C CYS A 153 3.07 11.68 11.14
N GLU A 154 3.78 11.05 10.21
CA GLU A 154 5.07 11.50 9.69
C GLU A 154 4.93 11.74 8.19
N PHE A 155 5.08 12.98 7.77
CA PHE A 155 4.97 13.35 6.37
C PHE A 155 6.30 13.79 5.78
N THR A 156 6.49 13.54 4.50
CA THR A 156 7.58 14.13 3.72
C THR A 156 7.01 15.00 2.61
N CYS A 157 7.54 16.22 2.46
CA CYS A 157 7.23 17.09 1.35
C CYS A 157 8.28 16.98 0.24
N LEU A 158 7.89 16.61 -0.97
CA LEU A 158 8.80 16.49 -2.11
C LEU A 158 9.09 17.81 -2.84
N ASP A 159 8.26 18.83 -2.65
CA ASP A 159 8.40 20.13 -3.32
C ASP A 159 8.06 21.32 -2.40
N ASP A 160 7.96 22.52 -2.94
CA ASP A 160 7.66 23.73 -2.13
C ASP A 160 6.16 24.00 -1.95
N ASN A 161 5.28 23.13 -2.45
CA ASN A 161 3.82 23.37 -2.50
C ASN A 161 3.02 22.31 -1.74
N CYS A 162 3.56 21.75 -0.66
CA CYS A 162 2.76 20.90 0.22
C CYS A 162 2.01 21.71 1.28
N HIS A 163 0.80 21.25 1.56
CA HIS A 163 -0.09 21.81 2.56
C HIS A 163 -0.30 20.80 3.69
N PHE A 164 -0.06 21.19 4.95
CA PHE A 164 -0.15 20.28 6.09
C PHE A 164 -1.25 20.69 7.08
N ASN A 165 -2.15 19.76 7.38
CA ASN A 165 -3.18 19.93 8.41
C ASN A 165 -2.99 18.91 9.53
N CYS A 166 -2.78 19.40 10.75
CA CYS A 166 -2.63 18.57 11.94
C CYS A 166 -3.80 18.81 12.90
N GLU A 167 -4.72 17.85 12.97
CA GLU A 167 -5.96 17.99 13.73
C GLU A 167 -5.79 17.84 15.25
N ALA A 168 -6.89 18.01 15.99
CA ALA A 168 -6.85 18.06 17.45
C ALA A 168 -6.39 16.72 18.05
N GLY A 169 -5.41 16.80 18.94
CA GLY A 169 -4.89 15.65 19.68
C GLY A 169 -4.00 14.74 18.86
N SER A 170 -3.71 15.06 17.59
CA SER A 170 -2.70 14.36 16.82
C SER A 170 -1.30 14.93 17.04
N VAL A 171 -0.33 14.12 16.62
CA VAL A 171 1.08 14.45 16.61
C VAL A 171 1.55 14.37 15.17
N CYS A 172 2.12 15.47 14.67
CA CYS A 172 2.61 15.54 13.29
C CYS A 172 4.08 15.91 13.28
N LEU A 173 4.87 15.15 12.53
CA LEU A 173 6.23 15.45 12.16
C LEU A 173 6.27 15.58 10.64
N VAL A 174 6.82 16.68 10.13
CA VAL A 174 6.92 16.91 8.68
C VAL A 174 8.37 17.15 8.32
N HIS A 175 8.88 16.30 7.42
CA HIS A 175 10.15 16.46 6.76
C HIS A 175 10.01 17.39 5.55
N CYS A 176 10.84 18.42 5.53
CA CYS A 176 10.89 19.45 4.52
C CYS A 176 12.22 19.40 3.78
N ALA A 177 12.29 20.01 2.61
CA ALA A 177 13.58 20.28 1.97
C ALA A 177 14.46 21.15 2.91
N PRO A 178 15.80 20.98 2.88
CA PRO A 178 16.68 21.74 3.76
C PRO A 178 16.50 23.26 3.63
N GLY A 179 16.20 23.92 4.74
CA GLY A 179 16.01 25.37 4.80
C GLY A 179 14.63 25.88 4.36
N THR A 180 13.67 24.99 4.10
CA THR A 180 12.29 25.37 3.77
C THR A 180 11.31 25.26 4.94
N ALA A 181 11.73 24.60 6.03
CA ALA A 181 10.93 24.43 7.24
C ALA A 181 10.54 25.79 7.87
N GLY A 182 9.24 26.02 8.03
CA GLY A 182 8.67 27.27 8.54
C GLY A 182 8.52 28.38 7.49
N GLU A 183 8.97 28.15 6.27
CA GLU A 183 8.86 29.08 5.13
C GLU A 183 7.85 28.53 4.11
N SER A 184 8.30 27.83 3.05
CA SER A 184 7.43 27.17 2.07
C SER A 184 6.86 25.85 2.57
N CYS A 185 7.55 25.17 3.49
CA CYS A 185 7.05 23.97 4.15
C CYS A 185 6.52 24.34 5.54
N ASN A 186 5.20 24.41 5.67
CA ASN A 186 4.54 24.92 6.87
C ASN A 186 3.17 24.24 7.12
N PHE A 187 2.70 24.22 8.37
CA PHE A 187 1.34 23.82 8.68
C PHE A 187 0.34 24.92 8.33
N ASP A 188 -0.64 24.59 7.51
CA ASP A 188 -1.84 25.42 7.34
C ASP A 188 -2.64 25.45 8.64
N SER A 189 -2.68 24.32 9.36
CA SER A 189 -3.29 24.23 10.67
C SER A 189 -2.53 23.28 11.61
N CYS A 190 -2.34 23.73 12.85
CA CYS A 190 -1.81 22.94 13.95
C CYS A 190 -2.74 23.12 15.16
N ALA A 191 -3.60 22.14 15.41
CA ALA A 191 -4.62 22.26 16.44
C ALA A 191 -4.05 22.09 17.87
N THR A 192 -2.92 21.39 18.01
CA THR A 192 -2.27 21.11 19.29
C THR A 192 -1.09 22.07 19.55
N GLY A 193 -1.37 23.37 19.61
CA GLY A 193 -0.38 24.41 19.95
C GLY A 193 0.20 25.14 18.73
N PRO A 194 1.28 25.91 18.90
CA PRO A 194 1.99 26.50 17.77
C PRO A 194 2.81 25.41 17.05
N GLN A 195 3.02 25.60 15.76
CA GLN A 195 4.07 24.88 15.05
C GLN A 195 5.45 25.16 15.68
N GLU A 196 6.33 24.18 15.63
CA GLU A 196 7.73 24.32 16.02
C GLU A 196 8.63 23.95 14.83
N VAL A 197 9.64 24.78 14.54
CA VAL A 197 10.68 24.49 13.56
C VAL A 197 11.89 23.92 14.30
N CYS A 198 12.31 22.72 13.92
CA CYS A 198 13.38 22.03 14.62
C CYS A 198 14.77 22.60 14.33
N PRO A 199 15.76 22.41 15.22
CA PRO A 199 17.10 22.97 15.07
C PRO A 199 17.83 22.55 13.78
N SER A 200 17.44 21.42 13.19
CA SER A 200 17.96 20.91 11.92
C SER A 200 17.45 21.69 10.70
N SER A 201 16.42 22.52 10.84
CA SER A 201 15.81 23.36 9.79
C SER A 201 15.23 22.63 8.58
N ASP A 202 15.05 21.32 8.69
CA ASP A 202 14.45 20.41 7.70
C ASP A 202 13.24 19.66 8.28
N VAL A 203 12.85 19.96 9.52
CA VAL A 203 11.70 19.34 10.19
C VAL A 203 10.86 20.42 10.88
N ILE A 204 9.55 20.31 10.73
CA ILE A 204 8.57 21.02 11.55
C ILE A 204 7.69 20.03 12.31
N THR A 205 7.24 20.40 13.50
CA THR A 205 6.36 19.57 14.32
C THR A 205 5.11 20.31 14.78
N CYS A 206 4.05 19.54 15.03
CA CYS A 206 2.81 19.98 15.67
C CYS A 206 2.38 18.93 16.71
N GLY A 207 1.96 19.37 17.89
CA GLY A 207 1.54 18.46 18.97
C GLY A 207 2.67 17.70 19.67
N MET A 208 3.93 17.94 19.31
CA MET A 208 5.12 17.39 19.94
C MET A 208 6.30 18.36 19.88
N SER A 209 7.26 18.16 20.78
CA SER A 209 8.58 18.81 20.70
C SER A 209 9.48 18.12 19.66
N CYS A 210 10.44 18.86 19.14
CA CYS A 210 11.42 18.31 18.19
C CYS A 210 12.18 17.10 18.75
N PRO A 211 12.34 16.03 17.96
CA PRO A 211 13.20 14.91 18.33
C PRO A 211 14.65 15.39 18.47
N GLY A 212 15.36 14.87 19.47
CA GLY A 212 16.74 15.24 19.82
C GLY A 212 17.79 14.26 19.35
#